data_AF-A0A1L7AF74-F1
#
_entry.id   AF-A0A1L7AF74-F1
#
_cell.length_a   1.000
_cell.length_b   1.000
_cell.length_c   1.000
_cell.angle_alpha   90.00
_cell.angle_beta   90.00
_cell.angle_gamma   90.00
#
_symmetry.space_group_name_H-M   'P 1'
#
loop_
_entity.id
_entity.type
_entity.pdbx_description
1 polymer ?
#
loop_
_entity_poly.entity_id
_entity_poly.type
_entity_poly.pdbx_seq_one_letter_code
_entity_poly.pdbx_strand_id
1 'polypeptide(L)'
;MHQMTPAMQACIEECLRCHSTCLGMAMNHCLEAGGKHVEPQHFRLMMACATICQTSANMMLIGTPHHKHTCAECAEICEECAKSCEAVGGMEDCVAQCRKCAASCREMSA
;
A
#
# COMPACT_ATOMS: atom_id res chain seq x y z
N MET A 1 14.77 -24.52 -3.77
CA MET A 1 14.09 -23.32 -4.30
C MET A 1 12.75 -23.24 -3.60
N HIS A 2 12.54 -22.23 -2.75
CA HIS A 2 11.24 -22.07 -2.09
C HIS A 2 10.24 -21.67 -3.17
N GLN A 3 9.29 -22.55 -3.51
CA GLN A 3 8.26 -22.22 -4.49
C GLN A 3 7.34 -21.14 -3.91
N MET A 4 7.18 -20.06 -4.67
CA MET A 4 6.25 -18.98 -4.35
C MET A 4 4.82 -19.53 -4.33
N THR A 5 4.11 -19.34 -3.22
CA THR A 5 2.74 -19.83 -3.08
C THR A 5 1.78 -18.95 -3.87
N PRO A 6 0.61 -19.47 -4.29
CA PRO A 6 -0.42 -18.65 -4.94
C PRO A 6 -0.85 -17.45 -4.09
N ALA A 7 -0.90 -17.60 -2.75
CA ALA A 7 -1.22 -16.52 -1.83
C ALA A 7 -0.14 -15.42 -1.82
N MET A 8 1.14 -15.80 -1.84
CA MET A 8 2.24 -14.84 -1.93
C MET A 8 2.22 -14.09 -3.27
N GLN A 9 1.95 -14.79 -4.37
CA GLN A 9 1.79 -14.16 -5.69
C GLN A 9 0.63 -13.15 -5.70
N ALA A 10 -0.53 -13.52 -5.13
CA ALA A 10 -1.65 -12.60 -4.99
C ALA A 10 -1.28 -11.36 -4.15
N CYS A 11 -0.55 -11.54 -3.04
CA CYS A 11 -0.10 -10.43 -2.21
C CYS A 11 0.87 -9.49 -2.92
N ILE A 12 1.78 -10.03 -3.74
CA ILE A 12 2.67 -9.23 -4.60
C ILE A 12 1.84 -8.36 -5.54
N GLU A 13 0.82 -8.93 -6.18
CA GLU A 13 -0.05 -8.19 -7.11
C GLU A 13 -0.85 -7.10 -6.41
N GLU A 14 -1.39 -7.37 -5.22
CA GLU A 14 -2.10 -6.37 -4.43
C GLU A 14 -1.19 -5.24 -3.94
N CYS A 15 0.05 -5.56 -3.54
CA CYS A 15 1.07 -4.57 -3.19
C CYS A 15 1.43 -3.68 -4.38
N LEU A 16 1.69 -4.26 -5.55
CA LEU A 16 2.05 -3.48 -6.75
C LEU A 16 0.89 -2.60 -7.24
N ARG A 17 -0.35 -3.10 -7.12
CA ARG A 17 -1.56 -2.33 -7.42
C ARG A 17 -1.76 -1.20 -6.43
N CYS A 18 -1.57 -1.44 -5.13
CA CYS A 18 -1.65 -0.39 -4.11
C CYS A 18 -0.57 0.67 -4.29
N HIS A 19 0.67 0.26 -4.58
CA HIS A 19 1.77 1.17 -4.89
C HIS A 19 1.41 2.12 -6.04
N SER A 20 0.94 1.59 -7.17
CA SER A 20 0.62 2.40 -8.34
C SER A 20 -0.60 3.30 -8.11
N THR A 21 -1.62 2.81 -7.41
CA THR A 21 -2.80 3.61 -7.03
C THR A 21 -2.40 4.76 -6.10
N CYS A 22 -1.68 4.49 -5.01
CA CYS A 22 -1.29 5.53 -4.04
C CYS A 22 -0.37 6.57 -4.68
N LEU A 23 0.67 6.14 -5.41
CA LEU A 23 1.57 7.08 -6.08
C LEU A 23 0.85 7.88 -7.16
N GLY A 24 0.04 7.20 -8.00
CA GLY A 24 -0.69 7.84 -9.08
C GLY A 24 -1.71 8.85 -8.59
N MET A 25 -2.48 8.53 -7.56
CA MET A 25 -3.46 9.44 -6.97
C MET A 25 -2.77 10.59 -6.22
N ALA A 26 -1.69 10.33 -5.49
CA ALA A 26 -0.94 11.39 -4.84
C ALA A 26 -0.44 12.42 -5.87
N MET A 27 0.16 11.95 -6.97
CA MET A 27 0.76 12.84 -7.96
C MET A 27 -0.24 13.53 -8.88
N ASN A 28 -1.30 12.85 -9.30
CA ASN A 28 -2.17 13.34 -10.37
C ASN A 28 -3.55 13.79 -9.88
N HIS A 29 -3.98 13.38 -8.68
CA HIS A 29 -5.23 13.85 -8.10
C HIS A 29 -4.94 14.82 -6.95
N CYS A 30 -4.19 14.38 -5.93
CA CYS A 30 -4.02 15.16 -4.72
C CYS A 30 -3.24 16.45 -4.96
N LEU A 31 -2.11 16.41 -5.69
CA LEU A 31 -1.34 17.61 -6.02
C LEU A 31 -2.15 18.63 -6.83
N GLU A 32 -3.01 18.18 -7.76
CA GLU A 32 -3.84 19.06 -8.58
C GLU A 32 -5.02 19.64 -7.78
N ALA A 33 -5.65 18.85 -6.92
CA ALA A 33 -6.77 19.27 -6.09
C ALA A 33 -6.35 20.28 -5.00
N GLY A 34 -5.13 20.12 -4.45
CA GLY A 34 -4.63 20.98 -3.38
C GLY A 34 -5.45 20.88 -2.08
N GLY A 35 -5.34 21.90 -1.22
CA GLY A 35 -6.06 21.95 0.05
C GLY A 35 -5.77 20.74 0.95
N LYS A 36 -6.83 20.08 1.45
CA LYS A 36 -6.72 18.90 2.33
C LYS A 36 -5.97 17.73 1.69
N HIS A 37 -5.97 17.63 0.36
CA HIS A 37 -5.27 16.55 -0.36
C HIS A 37 -3.75 16.69 -0.36
N VAL A 38 -3.21 17.87 -0.06
CA VAL A 38 -1.75 18.11 0.04
C VAL A 38 -1.32 18.47 1.45
N GLU A 39 -2.20 18.30 2.45
CA GLU A 39 -1.83 18.47 3.84
C GLU A 39 -0.67 17.53 4.20
N PRO A 40 0.38 18.02 4.90
CA PRO A 40 1.64 17.28 5.02
C PRO A 40 1.49 15.89 5.63
N GLN A 41 0.55 15.69 6.55
CA GLN A 41 0.33 14.37 7.16
C GLN A 41 -0.26 13.38 6.17
N HIS A 42 -1.32 13.77 5.46
CA HIS A 42 -1.96 12.92 4.44
C HIS A 42 -1.00 12.59 3.30
N PHE A 43 -0.33 13.62 2.75
CA PHE A 43 0.54 13.43 1.59
C PHE A 43 1.76 12.55 1.92
N ARG A 44 2.38 12.74 3.10
CA ARG A 44 3.47 11.86 3.54
C ARG A 44 3.00 10.42 3.70
N LEU A 45 1.79 10.21 4.22
CA LEU A 45 1.23 8.87 4.41
C LEU A 45 0.96 8.17 3.08
N MET A 46 0.44 8.89 2.07
CA MET A 46 0.30 8.34 0.71
C MET A 46 1.64 7.90 0.11
N MET A 47 2.68 8.73 0.28
CA MET A 47 4.03 8.39 -0.19
C MET A 47 4.63 7.21 0.57
N ALA A 48 4.46 7.17 1.89
CA ALA A 48 4.88 6.04 2.72
C ALA A 48 4.19 4.75 2.28
N CYS A 49 2.87 4.79 2.06
CA CYS A 49 2.07 3.67 1.56
C CYS A 49 2.59 3.16 0.21
N ALA A 50 2.82 4.07 -0.75
CA ALA A 50 3.38 3.70 -2.04
C ALA A 50 4.75 3.02 -1.89
N THR A 51 5.64 3.56 -1.06
CA THR A 51 6.99 3.02 -0.86
C THR A 51 6.99 1.66 -0.16
N ILE A 52 6.22 1.49 0.92
CA ILE A 52 6.19 0.23 1.67
C ILE A 52 5.52 -0.89 0.87
N CYS A 53 4.50 -0.58 0.06
CA CYS A 53 3.88 -1.55 -0.83
C CYS A 53 4.88 -2.08 -1.87
N GLN A 54 5.62 -1.19 -2.54
CA GLN A 54 6.68 -1.59 -3.47
C GLN A 54 7.75 -2.42 -2.77
N THR A 55 8.17 -2.00 -1.58
CA THR A 55 9.18 -2.71 -0.79
C THR A 55 8.70 -4.12 -0.43
N SER A 56 7.46 -4.26 0.02
CA SER A 56 6.89 -5.56 0.40
C SER A 56 6.77 -6.51 -0.78
N ALA A 57 6.32 -6.01 -1.94
CA ALA A 57 6.32 -6.78 -3.19
C ALA A 57 7.74 -7.28 -3.53
N ASN A 58 8.73 -6.40 -3.47
CA ASN A 58 10.12 -6.75 -3.76
C ASN A 58 10.66 -7.79 -2.78
N MET A 59 10.40 -7.66 -1.48
CA MET A 59 10.87 -8.61 -0.46
C MET A 59 10.29 -10.01 -0.64
N MET A 60 9.02 -10.10 -1.05
CA MET A 60 8.39 -11.37 -1.43
C MET A 60 9.02 -11.96 -2.71
N LEU A 61 9.22 -11.14 -3.76
CA LEU A 61 9.85 -11.57 -5.01
C LEU A 61 11.30 -12.05 -4.84
N ILE A 62 12.06 -11.38 -3.96
CA ILE A 62 13.43 -11.81 -3.60
C ILE A 62 13.40 -13.13 -2.83
N GLY A 63 12.28 -13.46 -2.17
CA GLY A 63 12.10 -14.73 -1.45
C GLY A 63 12.80 -14.78 -0.09
N THR A 64 12.97 -13.63 0.57
CA THR A 64 13.59 -13.57 1.91
C THR A 64 12.55 -13.68 3.01
N PRO A 65 12.84 -14.33 4.15
CA PRO A 65 11.90 -14.38 5.28
C PRO A 65 11.60 -13.01 5.89
N HIS A 66 12.41 -11.97 5.59
CA HIS A 66 12.14 -10.61 6.03
C HIS A 66 10.88 -10.00 5.40
N HIS A 67 10.30 -10.63 4.37
CA HIS A 67 9.01 -10.22 3.83
C HIS A 67 7.92 -10.14 4.92
N LYS A 68 8.00 -10.97 5.97
CA LYS A 68 7.02 -10.98 7.06
C LYS A 68 6.97 -9.63 7.80
N HIS A 69 8.14 -9.04 8.06
CA HIS A 69 8.25 -7.74 8.72
C HIS A 69 7.73 -6.62 7.83
N THR A 70 8.12 -6.61 6.55
CA THR A 70 7.66 -5.57 5.63
C THR A 70 6.17 -5.69 5.33
N CYS A 71 5.62 -6.91 5.24
CA CYS A 71 4.18 -7.11 5.08
C CYS A 71 3.40 -6.67 6.32
N ALA A 72 3.93 -6.88 7.53
CA ALA A 72 3.31 -6.36 8.75
C ALA A 72 3.21 -4.83 8.72
N GLU A 73 4.32 -4.15 8.44
CA GLU A 73 4.39 -2.69 8.32
C GLU A 73 3.50 -2.18 7.18
N CYS A 74 3.51 -2.87 6.04
CA CYS A 74 2.66 -2.53 4.89
C CYS A 74 1.19 -2.55 5.25
N ALA A 75 0.74 -3.57 6.00
CA ALA A 75 -0.65 -3.67 6.43
C ALA A 75 -1.06 -2.54 7.39
N GLU A 76 -0.15 -2.09 8.27
CA GLU A 76 -0.39 -0.97 9.17
C GLU A 76 -0.50 0.36 8.39
N ILE A 77 0.49 0.66 7.55
CA ILE A 77 0.52 1.89 6.76
C ILE A 77 -0.65 1.95 5.76
N CYS A 78 -1.01 0.84 5.12
CA CYS A 78 -2.18 0.79 4.24
C CYS A 78 -3.47 1.16 4.98
N GLU A 79 -3.60 0.78 6.25
CA GLU A 79 -4.80 1.01 7.04
C GLU A 79 -4.93 2.46 7.47
N GLU A 80 -3.81 3.06 7.83
CA GLU A 80 -3.73 4.49 8.07
C GLU A 80 -4.01 5.28 6.78
N CYS A 81 -3.39 4.88 5.66
CA CYS A 81 -3.58 5.52 4.36
C CYS A 81 -5.06 5.47 3.94
N ALA A 82 -5.72 4.31 4.06
CA ALA A 82 -7.14 4.15 3.75
C ALA A 82 -8.02 5.09 4.59
N LYS A 83 -7.78 5.19 5.91
CA LYS A 83 -8.52 6.10 6.80
C LYS A 83 -8.29 7.56 6.43
N SER A 84 -7.05 7.92 6.08
CA SER A 84 -6.71 9.28 5.67
C SER A 84 -7.37 9.66 4.34
N CYS A 85 -7.34 8.76 3.35
CA CYS A 85 -8.02 8.92 2.06
C CYS A 85 -9.54 9.06 2.23
N GLU A 86 -10.16 8.28 3.11
CA GLU A 86 -11.59 8.37 3.42
C GLU A 86 -11.95 9.72 4.06
N ALA A 87 -11.07 10.26 4.92
CA ALA A 87 -11.29 11.55 5.58
C ALA A 87 -11.15 12.77 4.66
N VAL A 88 -10.28 12.70 3.63
CA VAL A 88 -10.15 13.79 2.64
C VAL A 88 -11.23 13.74 1.57
N GLY A 89 -11.77 12.55 1.26
CA GLY A 89 -12.85 12.33 0.28
C GLY A 89 -12.36 12.30 -1.18
N GLY A 90 -13.17 11.78 -2.11
CA GLY A 90 -12.82 11.69 -3.53
C GLY A 90 -11.68 10.71 -3.84
N MET A 91 -11.43 9.76 -2.94
CA MET A 91 -10.30 8.84 -2.96
C MET A 91 -10.74 7.37 -2.87
N GLU A 92 -11.95 7.05 -3.31
CA GLU A 92 -12.61 5.75 -3.09
C GLU A 92 -11.79 4.56 -3.62
N ASP A 93 -11.15 4.72 -4.77
CA ASP A 93 -10.27 3.71 -5.36
C ASP A 93 -9.03 3.43 -4.49
N CYS A 94 -8.42 4.48 -3.94
CA CYS A 94 -7.29 4.35 -3.02
C CYS A 94 -7.72 3.67 -1.72
N VAL A 95 -8.87 4.06 -1.15
CA VAL A 95 -9.41 3.43 0.07
C VAL A 95 -9.64 1.94 -0.15
N ALA A 96 -10.32 1.58 -1.25
CA ALA A 96 -10.60 0.18 -1.57
C ALA A 96 -9.33 -0.63 -1.78
N GLN A 97 -8.35 -0.07 -2.49
CA GLN A 97 -7.11 -0.78 -2.79
C GLN A 97 -6.22 -0.95 -1.56
N CYS A 98 -6.07 0.08 -0.72
CA CYS A 98 -5.30 -0.01 0.53
C CYS A 98 -5.86 -1.11 1.44
N ARG A 99 -7.19 -1.15 1.64
CA ARG A 99 -7.84 -2.17 2.49
C ARG A 99 -7.62 -3.60 1.96
N LYS A 100 -7.65 -3.81 0.64
CA LYS A 100 -7.33 -5.11 0.02
C LYS A 100 -5.87 -5.49 0.24
N CYS A 101 -4.95 -4.56 -0.03
CA CYS A 101 -3.52 -4.77 0.14
C CYS A 101 -3.18 -5.16 1.58
N ALA A 102 -3.73 -4.45 2.56
CA ALA A 102 -3.46 -4.75 3.95
C ALA A 102 -4.02 -6.08 4.44
N ALA A 103 -5.23 -6.46 3.97
CA ALA A 103 -5.77 -7.78 4.25
C ALA A 103 -4.83 -8.88 3.73
N SER A 104 -4.37 -8.75 2.49
CA SER A 104 -3.40 -9.69 1.90
C SER A 104 -2.05 -9.69 2.63
N CYS A 105 -1.54 -8.51 3.00
CA CYS A 105 -0.27 -8.38 3.72
C CYS A 105 -0.31 -9.00 5.13
N ARG A 106 -1.46 -8.93 5.82
CA ARG A 106 -1.65 -9.61 7.12
C ARG A 106 -1.55 -11.14 7.01
N GLU A 107 -2.00 -11.72 5.90
CA GLU A 107 -1.84 -13.15 5.67
C GLU A 107 -0.36 -13.53 5.47
N MET A 108 0.46 -12.62 4.95
CA MET A 108 1.88 -12.84 4.67
C MET A 108 2.81 -12.51 5.85
N SER A 109 2.32 -11.82 6.88
CA SER A 109 3.12 -11.43 8.05
C SER A 109 3.15 -12.47 9.18
N ALA A 110 2.38 -13.55 9.05
CA ALA A 110 2.39 -14.71 9.95
C ALA A 110 3.63 -15.59 9.76
#